data_AF-A0A0F9QK34-F1
#
_entry.id   AF-A0A0F9QK34-F1
#
_cell.length_a   1.000
_cell.length_b   1.000
_cell.length_c   1.000
_cell.angle_alpha   90.00
_cell.angle_beta   90.00
_cell.angle_gamma   90.00
#
_symmetry.space_group_name_H-M   'P 1'
#
loop_
_entity.id
_entity.type
_entity.pdbx_description
1 polymer ?
#
loop_
_entity_poly.entity_id
_entity_poly.type
_entity_poly.pdbx_seq_one_letter_code
_entity_poly.pdbx_strand_id
1 'polypeptide(L)'
;MTSTFLAKAETAAPVIVPDAPRGTYITPDELEAVLGVLRSSTDYAFQLMRMMEAFRADSMAAGDPKLISSRKNGLAILTDAEAADHTVKQAAAGLKKTQRAIMRGVASVRPSHLEEVRRRRWERETTNMSRVLQGTRELESTLFLREITDKSSG
;
A
#
# COMPACT_ATOMS: atom_id res chain seq x y z
N MET A 1 -5.34 31.66 17.36
CA MET A 1 -6.40 30.67 17.06
C MET A 1 -5.71 29.37 16.70
N THR A 2 -5.43 28.55 17.70
CA THR A 2 -4.73 27.27 17.57
C THR A 2 -5.74 26.20 17.12
N SER A 3 -5.40 25.55 16.00
CA SER A 3 -6.20 24.53 15.32
C SER A 3 -6.70 23.44 16.28
N THR A 4 -8.01 23.38 16.47
CA THR A 4 -8.72 22.40 17.31
C THR A 4 -8.79 21.00 16.64
N PHE A 5 -8.23 20.84 15.44
CA PHE A 5 -8.27 19.58 14.69
C PHE A 5 -7.26 18.52 15.16
N LEU A 6 -6.23 18.93 15.93
CA LEU A 6 -5.18 18.00 16.40
C LEU A 6 -5.41 17.48 17.83
N ALA A 7 -6.34 18.04 18.59
CA ALA A 7 -6.52 17.72 20.01
C ALA A 7 -7.39 16.47 20.28
N LYS A 8 -7.99 15.86 19.24
CA LYS A 8 -8.91 14.71 19.41
C LYS A 8 -8.34 13.37 18.95
N ALA A 9 -7.04 13.32 18.60
CA ALA A 9 -6.37 12.08 18.22
C ALA A 9 -5.79 11.30 19.42
N GLU A 10 -5.75 11.91 20.60
CA GLU A 10 -4.93 11.46 21.75
C GLU A 10 -5.62 10.53 22.76
N THR A 11 -6.86 10.09 22.55
CA THR A 11 -7.58 9.26 23.54
C THR A 11 -8.44 8.15 22.94
N ALA A 12 -8.03 7.57 21.81
CA ALA A 12 -8.52 6.23 21.47
C ALA A 12 -7.66 5.23 22.24
N ALA A 13 -8.27 4.50 23.18
CA ALA A 13 -7.66 3.37 23.87
C ALA A 13 -6.90 2.47 22.87
N PRO A 14 -5.82 1.78 23.30
CA PRO A 14 -5.15 0.82 22.43
C PRO A 14 -6.22 -0.11 21.88
N VAL A 15 -6.37 -0.13 20.54
CA VAL A 15 -7.31 -1.03 19.89
C VAL A 15 -6.82 -2.42 20.22
N ILE A 16 -7.49 -3.10 21.15
CA ILE A 16 -7.14 -4.45 21.55
C ILE A 16 -7.44 -5.32 20.34
N VAL A 17 -6.38 -5.75 19.67
CA VAL A 17 -6.47 -6.57 18.48
C VAL A 17 -6.74 -8.01 18.92
N PRO A 18 -7.85 -8.64 18.49
CA PRO A 18 -8.04 -10.06 18.68
C PRO A 18 -6.90 -10.81 17.96
N ASP A 19 -6.27 -11.78 18.60
CA ASP A 19 -5.36 -12.70 17.90
C ASP A 19 -6.20 -13.56 16.94
N ALA A 20 -6.44 -12.98 15.77
CA ALA A 20 -7.24 -13.58 14.74
C ALA A 20 -6.33 -14.36 13.78
N PRO A 21 -6.65 -15.63 13.49
CA PRO A 21 -5.87 -16.44 12.57
C PRO A 21 -5.98 -15.92 11.14
N ARG A 22 -5.02 -16.31 10.30
CA ARG A 22 -5.08 -16.07 8.84
C ARG A 22 -6.38 -16.66 8.26
N GLY A 23 -6.95 -15.97 7.27
CA GLY A 23 -8.26 -16.30 6.68
C GLY A 23 -9.47 -15.74 7.44
N THR A 24 -9.26 -15.13 8.61
CA THR A 24 -10.36 -14.54 9.37
C THR A 24 -10.90 -13.29 8.69
N TYR A 25 -12.22 -13.18 8.65
CA TYR A 25 -12.92 -11.96 8.24
C TYR A 25 -13.66 -11.36 9.42
N ILE A 26 -13.25 -10.16 9.81
CA ILE A 26 -13.93 -9.33 10.81
C ILE A 26 -14.99 -8.51 10.08
N THR A 27 -16.24 -8.77 10.42
CA THR A 27 -17.39 -8.14 9.79
C THR A 27 -17.48 -6.66 10.14
N PRO A 28 -18.16 -5.85 9.32
CA PRO A 28 -18.40 -4.45 9.66
C PRO A 28 -19.13 -4.26 10.99
N ASP A 29 -20.07 -5.15 11.34
CA ASP A 29 -20.83 -5.10 12.59
C ASP A 29 -19.90 -5.30 13.80
N GLU A 30 -19.00 -6.28 13.74
CA GLU A 30 -17.97 -6.51 14.77
C GLU A 30 -17.01 -5.32 14.88
N LEU A 31 -16.62 -4.72 13.75
CA LEU A 31 -15.76 -3.54 13.74
C LEU A 31 -16.45 -2.31 14.32
N GLU A 32 -17.75 -2.10 14.06
CA GLU A 32 -18.50 -1.01 14.69
C GLU A 32 -18.56 -1.20 16.21
N ALA A 33 -18.74 -2.43 16.69
CA ALA A 33 -18.75 -2.76 18.11
C ALA A 33 -17.36 -2.53 18.76
N VAL A 34 -16.27 -2.92 18.09
CA VAL A 34 -14.90 -2.75 18.60
C VAL A 34 -14.44 -1.29 18.53
N LEU A 35 -14.73 -0.60 17.43
CA LEU A 35 -14.25 0.76 17.19
C LEU A 35 -15.15 1.83 17.84
N GLY A 36 -16.39 1.47 18.20
CA GLY A 36 -17.37 2.40 18.77
C GLY A 36 -17.83 3.49 17.79
N VAL A 37 -17.61 3.30 16.49
CA VAL A 37 -17.96 4.25 15.43
C VAL A 37 -18.76 3.54 14.34
N LEU A 38 -19.82 4.20 13.85
CA LEU A 38 -20.66 3.68 12.77
C LEU A 38 -19.94 3.77 11.42
N ARG A 39 -20.15 2.77 10.54
CA ARG A 39 -19.58 2.71 9.18
C ARG A 39 -20.04 3.82 8.26
N SER A 40 -21.15 4.46 8.59
CA SER A 40 -21.67 5.65 7.90
C SER A 40 -20.90 6.92 8.24
N SER A 41 -20.09 6.91 9.31
CA SER A 41 -19.28 8.06 9.71
C SER A 41 -18.01 8.18 8.88
N THR A 42 -17.54 9.42 8.71
CA THR A 42 -16.24 9.72 8.11
C THR A 42 -15.07 9.15 8.92
N ASP A 43 -15.28 9.00 10.22
CA ASP A 43 -14.24 8.56 11.17
C ASP A 43 -14.00 7.06 11.09
N TYR A 44 -14.98 6.28 10.59
CA TYR A 44 -14.87 4.83 10.47
C TYR A 44 -13.67 4.40 9.63
N ALA A 45 -13.51 4.99 8.44
CA ALA A 45 -12.39 4.65 7.56
C ALA A 45 -11.04 4.97 8.21
N PHE A 46 -10.96 6.06 8.98
CA PHE A 46 -9.74 6.44 9.69
C PHE A 46 -9.42 5.48 10.83
N GLN A 47 -10.42 5.11 11.64
CA GLN A 47 -10.25 4.14 12.72
C GLN A 47 -9.91 2.74 12.18
N LEU A 48 -10.52 2.35 11.05
CA LEU A 48 -10.20 1.12 10.35
C LEU A 48 -8.73 1.06 9.92
N MET A 49 -8.22 2.15 9.33
CA MET A 49 -6.80 2.24 8.96
C MET A 49 -5.87 2.17 10.18
N ARG A 50 -6.22 2.83 11.30
CA ARG A 50 -5.45 2.75 12.54
C ARG A 50 -5.39 1.34 13.10
N MET A 51 -6.53 0.63 13.11
CA MET A 51 -6.61 -0.75 13.56
C MET A 51 -5.78 -1.68 12.67
N MET A 52 -5.83 -1.51 11.34
CA MET A 52 -5.01 -2.28 10.41
C MET A 52 -3.52 -2.10 10.68
N GLU A 53 -3.07 -0.85 10.92
CA GLU A 53 -1.65 -0.58 11.19
C GLU A 53 -1.22 -1.15 12.56
N ALA A 54 -2.07 -1.05 13.58
CA ALA A 54 -1.81 -1.66 14.89
C ALA A 54 -1.67 -3.18 14.77
N PHE A 55 -2.61 -3.85 14.11
CA PHE A 55 -2.54 -5.30 13.87
C PHE A 55 -1.26 -5.69 13.13
N ARG A 56 -0.88 -4.93 12.10
CA ARG A 56 0.34 -5.18 11.36
C ARG A 56 1.57 -5.06 12.25
N ALA A 57 1.67 -3.99 13.05
CA ALA A 57 2.78 -3.77 13.97
C ALA A 57 2.89 -4.90 15.01
N ASP A 58 1.77 -5.32 15.59
CA ASP A 58 1.71 -6.39 16.59
C ASP A 58 2.11 -7.74 15.98
N SER A 59 1.58 -8.06 14.78
CA SER A 59 1.93 -9.30 14.06
C SER A 59 3.42 -9.36 13.71
N MET A 60 4.02 -8.23 13.34
CA MET A 60 5.46 -8.11 13.09
C MET A 60 6.28 -8.32 14.36
N ALA A 61 5.86 -7.72 15.49
CA ALA A 61 6.53 -7.86 16.77
C ALA A 61 6.46 -9.30 17.32
N ALA A 62 5.36 -10.01 17.04
CA ALA A 62 5.19 -11.41 17.38
C ALA A 62 5.98 -12.38 16.48
N GLY A 63 6.62 -11.89 15.41
CA GLY A 63 7.35 -12.72 14.44
C GLY A 63 6.47 -13.48 13.45
N ASP A 64 5.17 -13.21 13.43
CA ASP A 64 4.21 -13.79 12.49
C ASP A 64 3.55 -12.69 11.64
N PRO A 65 4.25 -12.17 10.61
CA PRO A 65 3.73 -11.06 9.81
C PRO A 65 2.46 -11.48 9.07
N LYS A 66 1.35 -10.81 9.38
CA LYS A 66 0.03 -11.05 8.77
C LYS A 66 -0.32 -9.89 7.83
N LEU A 67 -0.85 -10.22 6.65
CA LEU A 67 -1.32 -9.23 5.69
C LEU A 67 -2.82 -9.01 5.85
N ILE A 68 -3.24 -7.76 5.95
CA ILE A 68 -4.64 -7.37 6.17
C ILE A 68 -5.13 -6.55 4.99
N SER A 69 -6.37 -6.77 4.59
CA SER A 69 -7.03 -6.01 3.54
C SER A 69 -8.41 -5.56 4.03
N SER A 70 -8.80 -4.32 3.73
CA SER A 70 -10.18 -3.91 3.91
C SER A 70 -11.03 -4.44 2.76
N ARG A 71 -12.12 -5.15 3.07
CA ARG A 71 -13.06 -5.71 2.09
C ARG A 71 -14.49 -5.40 2.54
N LYS A 72 -15.29 -4.73 1.71
CA LYS A 72 -16.72 -4.42 1.99
C LYS A 72 -16.96 -3.77 3.38
N ASN A 73 -16.12 -2.80 3.76
CA ASN A 73 -16.08 -2.17 5.09
C ASN A 73 -15.69 -3.10 6.25
N GLY A 74 -15.37 -4.37 5.99
CA GLY A 74 -14.77 -5.30 6.95
C GLY A 74 -13.24 -5.34 6.85
N LEU A 75 -12.61 -6.16 7.69
CA LEU A 75 -11.19 -6.51 7.64
C LEU A 75 -11.01 -7.99 7.36
N ALA A 76 -10.24 -8.33 6.34
CA ALA A 76 -9.82 -9.69 6.05
C ALA A 76 -8.33 -9.83 6.38
N ILE A 77 -8.01 -10.79 7.25
CA ILE A 77 -6.63 -11.25 7.44
C ILE A 77 -6.40 -12.32 6.40
N LEU A 78 -5.50 -12.05 5.46
CA LEU A 78 -5.31 -12.90 4.30
C LEU A 78 -4.65 -14.23 4.70
N THR A 79 -5.06 -15.30 4.03
CA THR A 79 -4.28 -16.55 4.02
C THR A 79 -2.94 -16.34 3.32
N ASP A 80 -1.96 -17.21 3.51
CA ASP A 80 -0.65 -17.07 2.85
C ASP A 80 -0.78 -17.11 1.32
N ALA A 81 -1.70 -17.93 0.79
CA ALA A 81 -2.02 -17.98 -0.63
C ALA A 81 -2.62 -16.66 -1.13
N GLU A 82 -3.64 -16.13 -0.45
CA GLU A 82 -4.21 -14.82 -0.78
C GLU A 82 -3.20 -13.68 -0.63
N ALA A 83 -2.31 -13.77 0.36
CA ALA A 83 -1.29 -12.77 0.62
C ALA A 83 -0.22 -12.77 -0.48
N ALA A 84 0.18 -13.94 -0.98
CA ALA A 84 1.08 -14.06 -2.11
C ALA A 84 0.47 -13.39 -3.36
N ASP A 85 -0.77 -13.74 -3.70
CA ASP A 85 -1.49 -13.15 -4.83
C ASP A 85 -1.67 -11.64 -4.69
N HIS A 86 -2.06 -11.19 -3.51
CA HIS A 86 -2.27 -9.78 -3.23
C HIS A 86 -0.96 -8.99 -3.34
N THR A 87 0.14 -9.54 -2.82
CA THR A 87 1.46 -8.89 -2.87
C THR A 87 1.96 -8.74 -4.30
N VAL A 88 1.82 -9.78 -5.13
CA VAL A 88 2.19 -9.71 -6.55
C VAL A 88 1.37 -8.66 -7.29
N LYS A 89 0.05 -8.63 -7.08
CA LYS A 89 -0.84 -7.63 -7.70
C LYS A 89 -0.50 -6.21 -7.27
N GLN A 90 -0.25 -5.99 -5.97
CA GLN A 90 0.15 -4.67 -5.44
C GLN A 90 1.53 -4.24 -5.95
N ALA A 91 2.49 -5.16 -6.02
CA ALA A 91 3.82 -4.90 -6.57
C ALA A 91 3.73 -4.48 -8.04
N ALA A 92 2.95 -5.20 -8.86
CA ALA A 92 2.72 -4.85 -10.27
C ALA A 92 2.03 -3.48 -10.41
N ALA A 93 1.02 -3.18 -9.59
CA ALA A 93 0.35 -1.89 -9.59
C ALA A 93 1.30 -0.74 -9.18
N GLY A 94 2.16 -0.99 -8.18
CA GLY A 94 3.21 -0.07 -7.73
C GLY A 94 4.22 0.22 -8.83
N LEU A 95 4.71 -0.81 -9.52
CA LEU A 95 5.62 -0.67 -10.67
C LEU A 95 4.99 0.21 -11.76
N LYS A 96 3.74 -0.04 -12.14
CA LYS A 96 3.01 0.80 -13.12
C LYS A 96 2.82 2.25 -12.66
N LYS A 97 2.63 2.49 -11.36
CA LYS A 97 2.53 3.85 -10.79
C LYS A 97 3.88 4.57 -10.89
N THR A 98 4.97 3.88 -10.53
CA THR A 98 6.34 4.40 -10.64
C THR A 98 6.69 4.73 -12.09
N GLN A 99 6.42 3.81 -13.03
CA GLN A 99 6.65 4.05 -14.45
C GLN A 99 5.90 5.30 -14.94
N ARG A 100 4.61 5.45 -14.60
CA ARG A 100 3.82 6.63 -14.98
C ARG A 100 4.31 7.93 -14.33
N ALA A 101 4.82 7.87 -13.10
CA ALA A 101 5.38 9.04 -12.43
C ALA A 101 6.67 9.50 -13.13
N ILE A 102 7.57 8.56 -13.45
CA ILE A 102 8.82 8.84 -14.16
C ILE A 102 8.52 9.40 -15.56
N MET A 103 7.64 8.74 -16.34
CA MET A 103 7.30 9.21 -17.69
C MET A 103 6.72 10.63 -17.70
N ARG A 104 5.87 10.96 -16.72
CA ARG A 104 5.32 12.33 -16.57
C ARG A 104 6.42 13.33 -16.19
N GLY A 105 7.28 12.98 -15.24
CA GLY A 105 8.43 13.80 -14.86
C GLY A 105 9.32 14.11 -16.07
N VAL A 106 9.73 13.07 -16.82
CA VAL A 106 10.59 13.22 -18.00
C VAL A 106 9.92 14.05 -19.10
N ALA A 107 8.65 13.80 -19.42
CA ALA A 107 7.94 14.47 -20.51
C ALA A 107 7.58 15.94 -20.21
N SER A 108 7.51 16.32 -18.93
CA SER A 108 7.08 17.67 -18.51
C SER A 108 8.19 18.73 -18.57
N VAL A 109 9.45 18.33 -18.70
CA VAL A 109 10.60 19.25 -18.71
C VAL A 109 11.13 19.40 -20.12
N ARG A 110 11.22 20.65 -20.62
CA ARG A 110 11.90 20.98 -21.88
C ARG A 110 13.36 21.34 -21.60
N PRO A 111 14.35 20.48 -21.94
CA PRO A 111 15.75 20.72 -21.59
C PRO A 111 16.33 21.99 -22.23
N SER A 112 15.79 22.40 -23.38
CA SER A 112 16.17 23.62 -24.09
C SER A 112 15.85 24.91 -23.34
N HIS A 113 14.97 24.86 -22.33
CA HIS A 113 14.58 26.02 -21.51
C HIS A 113 15.30 26.04 -20.15
N LEU A 114 16.24 25.13 -19.92
CA LEU A 114 17.02 25.05 -18.69
C LEU A 114 18.39 25.71 -18.87
N GLU A 115 18.86 26.40 -17.84
CA GLU A 115 20.25 26.83 -17.73
C GLU A 115 21.20 25.62 -17.76
N GLU A 116 22.40 25.78 -18.32
CA GLU A 116 23.41 24.73 -18.56
C GLU A 116 23.62 23.79 -17.36
N VAL A 117 23.74 24.34 -16.15
CA VAL A 117 23.94 23.58 -14.91
C VAL A 117 22.72 22.72 -14.56
N ARG A 118 21.51 23.27 -14.73
CA ARG A 118 20.24 22.56 -14.48
C ARG A 118 19.98 21.51 -15.56
N ARG A 119 20.36 21.79 -16.81
CA ARG A 119 20.28 20.86 -17.93
C ARG A 119 21.15 19.63 -17.69
N ARG A 120 22.43 19.81 -17.32
CA ARG A 120 23.34 18.69 -17.00
C ARG A 120 22.91 17.87 -15.78
N ARG A 121 22.26 18.51 -14.80
CA ARG A 121 21.65 17.80 -13.67
C ARG A 121 20.46 16.97 -14.12
N TRP A 122 19.58 17.57 -14.92
CA TRP A 122 18.42 16.92 -15.50
C TRP A 122 18.79 15.72 -16.38
N GLU A 123 19.82 15.83 -17.22
CA GLU A 123 20.35 14.72 -18.05
C GLU A 123 20.85 13.54 -17.20
N ARG A 124 21.52 13.81 -16.07
CA ARG A 124 21.94 12.77 -15.12
C ARG A 124 20.74 12.11 -14.43
N GLU A 125 19.79 12.91 -13.95
CA GLU A 125 18.58 12.41 -13.29
C GLU A 125 17.71 11.59 -14.25
N THR A 126 17.54 12.02 -15.50
CA THR A 126 16.81 11.28 -16.55
C THR A 126 17.49 9.98 -16.96
N THR A 127 18.83 9.95 -17.02
CA THR A 127 19.58 8.70 -17.24
C THR A 127 19.35 7.70 -16.10
N ASN A 128 19.41 8.15 -14.85
CA ASN A 128 19.13 7.30 -13.69
C ASN A 128 17.68 6.81 -13.69
N MET A 129 16.73 7.70 -13.97
CA MET A 129 15.31 7.35 -14.09
C MET A 129 15.05 6.33 -15.21
N SER A 130 15.79 6.41 -16.33
CA SER A 130 15.69 5.44 -17.43
C SER A 130 16.19 4.05 -17.03
N ARG A 131 17.27 3.96 -16.23
CA ARG A 131 17.75 2.69 -15.67
C ARG A 131 16.74 2.08 -14.70
N VAL A 132 16.13 2.91 -13.85
CA VAL A 132 15.06 2.46 -12.95
C VAL A 132 13.87 1.94 -13.78
N LEU A 133 13.44 2.66 -14.82
CA LEU A 133 12.39 2.21 -15.72
C LEU A 133 12.71 0.85 -16.37
N GLN A 134 13.94 0.68 -16.85
CA GLN A 134 14.36 -0.59 -17.45
C GLN A 134 14.32 -1.74 -16.43
N GLY A 135 14.89 -1.54 -15.23
CA GLY A 135 14.81 -2.52 -14.15
C GLY A 135 13.37 -2.84 -13.74
N THR A 136 12.47 -1.85 -13.71
CA THR A 136 11.05 -2.10 -13.41
C THR A 136 10.35 -2.92 -14.49
N ARG A 137 10.71 -2.78 -15.77
CA ARG A 137 10.16 -3.58 -16.87
C ARG A 137 10.65 -5.03 -16.82
N GLU A 138 11.92 -5.23 -16.50
CA GLU A 138 12.50 -6.56 -16.31
C GLU A 138 11.85 -7.29 -15.12
N LEU A 139 11.63 -6.58 -14.00
CA LEU A 139 10.88 -7.10 -12.85
C LEU A 139 9.41 -7.41 -13.19
N GLU A 140 8.74 -6.56 -13.96
CA GLU A 140 7.37 -6.84 -14.42
C GLU A 140 7.33 -8.11 -15.29
N SER A 141 8.29 -8.28 -16.20
CA SER A 141 8.35 -9.48 -17.06
C SER A 141 8.56 -10.78 -16.27
N THR A 142 9.38 -10.75 -15.23
CA THR A 142 9.64 -11.93 -14.38
C THR A 142 8.45 -12.28 -13.49
N LEU A 143 7.74 -11.27 -12.95
CA LEU A 143 6.50 -11.47 -12.20
C LEU A 143 5.39 -12.05 -13.09
N PHE A 144 5.26 -11.56 -14.34
CA PHE A 144 4.26 -12.04 -15.30
C PHE A 144 4.55 -13.47 -15.81
N LEU A 145 5.82 -13.82 -16.03
CA LEU A 145 6.19 -15.19 -16.44
C LEU A 145 5.81 -16.22 -15.37
N ARG A 146 5.98 -15.87 -14.08
CA ARG A 146 5.56 -16.73 -12.96
C ARG A 146 4.05 -16.98 -12.96
N GLU A 147 3.25 -15.96 -13.23
CA GLU A 147 1.78 -16.04 -13.30
C GLU A 147 1.29 -16.92 -14.47
N ILE A 148 2.07 -17.03 -15.56
CA ILE A 148 1.76 -17.90 -16.71
C ILE A 148 2.08 -19.36 -16.37
N THR A 149 3.25 -19.64 -15.79
CA THR A 149 3.63 -21.01 -15.38
C THR A 149 2.71 -21.61 -14.32
N ASP A 150 2.21 -20.81 -13.38
CA ASP A 150 1.29 -21.29 -12.35
C ASP A 150 -0.10 -21.62 -12.93
N LYS A 151 -0.53 -20.93 -14.00
CA LYS A 151 -1.82 -21.21 -14.69
C LYS A 151 -1.75 -22.36 -15.70
N SER A 152 -0.56 -22.74 -16.17
CA SER A 152 -0.37 -23.88 -17.09
C SER A 152 -0.14 -25.22 -16.39
N SER A 153 -0.08 -25.23 -15.05
CA SER A 153 0.28 -26.40 -14.24
C SER A 153 -0.89 -26.98 -13.43
N GLY A 154 -2.12 -26.46 -13.61
CA GLY A 154 -3.36 -26.96 -13.01
C GLY A 154 -4.39 -27.27 -14.08
#